data_AF-A0A9N9KBI2-F1
#
_entry.id   AF-A0A9N9KBI2-F1
#
_cell.length_a   1.000
_cell.length_b   1.000
_cell.length_c   1.000
_cell.angle_alpha   90.00
_cell.angle_beta   90.00
_cell.angle_gamma   90.00
#
_symmetry.space_group_name_H-M   'P 1'
#
loop_
_entity.id
_entity.type
_entity.pdbx_description
1 polymer ?
#
loop_
_entity_poly.entity_id
_entity_poly.type
_entity_poly.pdbx_seq_one_letter_code
_entity_poly.pdbx_strand_id
1 'polypeptide(L)'
;MVDINSIKKTSVANEFLVQSTRQDNIYYVINSGMGVCTCPVGASGTPCMHQGAVAIKYHIAMFNFIPSLIPEDHIIYSYIAL
;
A
#
# COMPACT_ATOMS: atom_id res chain seq x y z
N MET A 1 5.26 9.94 10.24
CA MET A 1 5.62 8.69 9.53
C MET A 1 4.68 7.61 10.01
N VAL A 2 4.25 6.69 9.13
CA VAL A 2 3.39 5.55 9.54
C VAL A 2 4.19 4.61 10.43
N ASP A 3 3.64 4.21 11.58
CA ASP A 3 4.24 3.15 12.37
C ASP A 3 4.04 1.80 11.68
N ILE A 4 5.12 1.26 11.14
CA ILE A 4 5.10 0.01 10.38
C ILE A 4 4.66 -1.17 11.26
N ASN A 5 4.92 -1.13 12.57
CA ASN A 5 4.56 -2.23 13.47
C ASN A 5 3.05 -2.30 13.71
N SER A 6 2.36 -1.16 13.66
CA SER A 6 0.89 -1.08 13.79
C SER A 6 0.11 -1.70 12.62
N ILE A 7 0.75 -1.93 11.47
CA ILE A 7 0.10 -2.44 10.26
C ILE A 7 -0.29 -3.91 10.43
N LYS A 8 -1.56 -4.24 10.13
CA LYS A 8 -2.11 -5.60 10.29
C LYS A 8 -2.71 -6.10 8.98
N LYS A 9 -2.52 -7.39 8.66
CA LYS A 9 -3.30 -8.08 7.63
C LYS A 9 -4.69 -8.36 8.17
N THR A 10 -5.71 -8.28 7.31
CA THR A 10 -7.06 -8.72 7.65
C THR A 10 -7.31 -10.15 7.15
N SER A 11 -8.51 -10.69 7.36
CA SER A 11 -8.93 -11.97 6.78
C SER A 11 -9.24 -11.88 5.29
N VAL A 12 -9.35 -10.67 4.73
CA VAL A 12 -9.64 -10.43 3.32
C VAL A 12 -8.33 -10.43 2.54
N ALA A 13 -8.31 -11.11 1.39
CA ALA A 13 -7.13 -11.18 0.53
C ALA A 13 -6.71 -9.77 0.08
N ASN A 14 -5.40 -9.52 0.09
CA ASN A 14 -4.77 -8.24 -0.29
C ASN A 14 -5.18 -7.04 0.58
N GLU A 15 -5.81 -7.26 1.74
CA GLU A 15 -6.31 -6.19 2.59
C GLU A 15 -5.45 -5.99 3.85
N PHE A 16 -5.20 -4.72 4.17
CA PHE A 16 -4.36 -4.30 5.29
C PHE A 16 -5.01 -3.14 6.05
N LEU A 17 -4.89 -3.16 7.37
CA LEU A 17 -5.26 -2.07 8.26
C LEU A 17 -4.01 -1.29 8.67
N VAL A 18 -4.05 0.02 8.45
CA VAL A 18 -2.97 0.95 8.83
C VAL A 18 -3.55 2.05 9.71
N GLN A 19 -2.93 2.28 10.86
CA GLN A 19 -3.37 3.34 11.77
C GLN A 19 -3.01 4.73 11.21
N SER A 20 -3.90 5.69 11.40
CA SER A 20 -3.67 7.09 11.09
C SER A 20 -2.53 7.64 11.94
N THR A 21 -1.63 8.41 11.32
CA THR A 21 -0.54 9.09 12.04
C THR A 21 -0.98 10.33 12.81
N ARG A 22 -2.26 10.72 12.70
CA ARG A 22 -2.80 11.96 13.29
C ARG A 22 -3.84 11.70 14.36
N GLN A 23 -4.44 10.51 14.40
CA GLN A 23 -5.57 10.18 15.26
C GLN A 23 -5.51 8.71 15.65
N ASP A 24 -5.41 8.42 16.94
CA ASP A 24 -5.13 7.08 17.45
C ASP A 24 -6.25 6.05 17.19
N ASN A 25 -7.47 6.50 16.91
CA ASN A 25 -8.64 5.64 16.68
C ASN A 25 -9.09 5.55 15.22
N ILE A 26 -8.33 6.13 14.28
CA ILE A 26 -8.64 6.03 12.85
C ILE A 26 -7.73 5.00 12.20
N TYR A 27 -8.36 4.08 11.48
CA TYR A 27 -7.68 3.12 10.63
C TYR A 27 -8.08 3.32 9.19
N TYR A 28 -7.11 3.23 8.30
CA TYR A 28 -7.33 3.17 6.88
C TYR A 28 -7.15 1.73 6.40
N VAL A 29 -8.02 1.34 5.47
CA VAL A 29 -7.99 0.04 4.82
C VAL A 29 -7.28 0.21 3.49
N ILE A 30 -6.30 -0.64 3.21
CA ILE A 30 -5.56 -0.68 1.95
C ILE A 30 -5.91 -1.99 1.27
N ASN A 31 -6.27 -1.93 -0.01
CA ASN A 31 -6.31 -3.12 -0.85
C ASN A 31 -5.15 -3.07 -1.85
N SER A 32 -4.15 -3.93 -1.67
CA SER A 32 -2.95 -3.94 -2.51
C SER A 32 -3.22 -4.45 -3.93
N GLY A 33 -4.22 -5.32 -4.09
CA GLY A 33 -4.63 -5.85 -5.38
C GLY A 33 -5.40 -4.83 -6.23
N MET A 34 -5.94 -3.78 -5.62
CA MET A 34 -6.59 -2.66 -6.33
C MET A 34 -5.74 -1.39 -6.30
N GLY A 35 -4.69 -1.32 -5.48
CA GLY A 35 -3.87 -0.11 -5.32
C GLY A 35 -4.61 1.06 -4.69
N VAL A 36 -5.61 0.81 -3.84
CA VAL A 36 -6.46 1.84 -3.21
C VAL A 36 -6.29 1.87 -1.69
N CYS A 37 -6.60 3.01 -1.08
CA CYS A 37 -6.59 3.19 0.36
C CYS A 37 -7.79 4.05 0.77
N THR A 38 -8.43 3.76 1.90
CA THR A 38 -9.60 4.55 2.35
C THR A 38 -9.24 5.93 2.91
N CYS A 39 -7.96 6.32 2.92
CA CYS A 39 -7.59 7.68 3.29
C CYS A 39 -8.00 8.69 2.22
N PRO A 40 -8.21 9.98 2.56
CA PRO A 40 -8.67 10.98 1.60
C PRO A 40 -7.80 11.11 0.33
N VAL A 41 -6.49 10.85 0.46
CA VAL A 41 -5.56 10.85 -0.69
C VAL A 41 -5.73 9.59 -1.54
N GLY A 42 -5.78 8.42 -0.91
CA GLY A 42 -5.77 7.13 -1.60
C GLY A 42 -7.13 6.64 -2.10
N ALA A 43 -8.21 7.31 -1.71
CA ALA A 43 -9.57 6.90 -2.06
C ALA A 43 -9.84 7.01 -3.57
N SER A 44 -9.16 7.94 -4.24
CA SER A 44 -9.19 8.08 -5.71
C SER A 44 -8.16 7.19 -6.42
N GLY A 45 -7.51 6.27 -5.72
CA GLY A 45 -6.43 5.46 -6.27
C GLY A 45 -5.09 6.20 -6.39
N THR A 46 -4.94 7.39 -5.81
CA THR A 46 -3.67 8.14 -5.80
C THR A 46 -2.69 7.50 -4.80
N PRO A 47 -1.39 7.45 -5.09
CA PRO A 47 -0.38 6.97 -4.14
C PRO A 47 -0.45 7.70 -2.80
N CYS A 48 -0.46 6.95 -1.69
CA CYS A 48 -0.44 7.53 -0.34
C CYS A 48 0.59 6.87 0.59
N MET A 49 0.96 7.56 1.67
CA MET A 49 1.96 7.05 2.62
C MET A 49 1.56 5.71 3.27
N HIS A 50 0.26 5.43 3.43
CA HIS A 50 -0.21 4.17 4.01
C HIS A 50 0.04 2.99 3.06
N GLN A 51 -0.18 3.19 1.76
CA GLN A 51 0.13 2.20 0.74
C GLN A 51 1.64 1.96 0.69
N GLY A 52 2.45 3.01 0.62
CA GLY A 52 3.91 2.86 0.65
C GLY A 52 4.39 2.07 1.87
N ALA A 53 3.82 2.33 3.05
CA ALA A 53 4.17 1.61 4.27
C ALA A 53 3.81 0.10 4.21
N VAL A 54 2.66 -0.25 3.63
CA VAL A 54 2.26 -1.65 3.39
C VAL A 54 3.22 -2.33 2.39
N ALA A 55 3.52 -1.64 1.29
CA ALA A 55 4.43 -2.10 0.24
C ALA A 55 5.81 -2.47 0.82
N ILE A 56 6.37 -1.57 1.64
CA ILE A 56 7.66 -1.76 2.29
C ILE A 56 7.59 -2.88 3.33
N LYS A 57 6.58 -2.89 4.21
CA LYS A 57 6.49 -3.87 5.31
C LYS A 57 6.44 -5.30 4.81
N TYR A 58 5.62 -5.55 3.79
CA TYR A 58 5.34 -6.89 3.31
C TYR A 58 6.10 -7.23 2.03
N HIS A 59 6.93 -6.32 1.53
CA HIS A 59 7.67 -6.47 0.27
C HIS A 59 6.76 -6.87 -0.90
N ILE A 60 5.62 -6.17 -1.05
CA ILE A 60 4.60 -6.47 -2.07
C ILE A 60 4.48 -5.38 -3.11
N ALA A 61 4.49 -5.76 -4.39
CA ALA A 61 4.14 -4.83 -5.47
C ALA A 61 2.69 -4.36 -5.37
N MET A 62 2.47 -3.08 -5.67
CA MET A 62 1.17 -2.45 -5.81
C MET A 62 1.18 -1.55 -7.05
N PHE A 63 0.02 -1.31 -7.65
CA PHE A 63 -0.09 -0.43 -8.82
C PHE A 63 0.63 0.92 -8.65
N ASN A 64 0.54 1.49 -7.45
CA ASN A 64 1.12 2.80 -7.11
C ASN A 64 2.51 2.74 -6.49
N PHE A 65 3.01 1.54 -6.18
CA PHE A 65 4.29 1.36 -5.48
C PHE A 65 4.95 0.10 -6.01
N ILE A 66 6.14 0.26 -6.58
CA ILE A 66 7.02 -0.84 -6.94
C ILE A 66 8.08 -0.95 -5.82
N PRO A 67 7.79 -1.61 -4.68
CA PRO A 67 8.81 -1.92 -3.69
C PRO A 67 9.63 -3.15 -4.09
N SER A 68 9.49 -3.67 -5.31
CA SER A 68 10.23 -4.86 -5.69
C SER A 68 11.73 -4.56 -5.76
N LEU A 69 12.46 -5.29 -4.93
CA LEU A 69 13.92 -5.39 -4.97
C LEU A 69 14.39 -6.44 -5.99
N ILE A 70 13.46 -7.13 -6.66
CA ILE A 70 13.75 -8.13 -7.69
C ILE A 70 13.63 -7.52 -9.09
N PRO A 71 14.66 -7.66 -9.94
CA PRO A 71 14.70 -7.05 -11.28
C PRO A 71 13.53 -7.45 -12.19
N GLU A 72 12.98 -8.66 -12.03
CA GLU A 72 11.90 -9.16 -12.89
C GLU A 72 10.64 -8.29 -12.83
N ASP A 73 10.30 -7.77 -11.65
CA ASP A 73 9.12 -6.92 -11.46
C ASP A 73 9.28 -5.55 -12.15
N HIS A 74 10.51 -5.03 -12.29
CA HIS A 74 10.77 -3.77 -13.03
C HIS A 74 10.48 -3.93 -14.52
N ILE A 75 10.65 -5.14 -15.06
CA ILE A 75 10.40 -5.44 -16.49
C ILE A 75 8.90 -5.40 -16.79
N ILE A 76 8.05 -5.94 -15.90
CA ILE A 76 6.60 -5.97 -16.11
C ILE A 76 6.01 -4.54 -16.05
N TYR A 77 6.43 -3.71 -15.10
CA TYR A 77 5.92 -2.34 -15.00
C TYR A 77 6.46 -1.39 -16.08
N SER A 78 7.72 -1.55 -16.52
CA SER A 78 8.26 -0.74 -17.62
C SER A 78 7.53 -0.98 -18.94
N TYR A 79 7.05 -2.21 -19.19
CA TYR A 79 6.28 -2.53 -20.38
C TYR A 79 4.92 -1.83 -20.45
N ILE A 80 4.29 -1.54 -19.31
CA ILE A 80 2.95 -0.92 -19.24
C ILE A 80 3.02 0.61 -19.35
N ALA A 81 4.20 1.21 -19.13
CA ALA A 81 4.41 2.65 -19.17
C ALA A 81 4.78 3.21 -20.56
N LEU A 82 4.74 2.38 -21.62
CA LEU A 82 5.04 2.74 -23.02
C LEU A 82 3.80 3.21 -23.80
#